data_AF-A0A9X0UDF8-F1
#
_entry.id   AF-A0A9X0UDF8-F1
#
_cell.length_a   1.000
_cell.length_b   1.000
_cell.length_c   1.000
_cell.angle_alpha   90.00
_cell.angle_beta   90.00
_cell.angle_gamma   90.00
#
_symmetry.space_group_name_H-M   'P 1'
#
loop_
_entity.id
_entity.type
_entity.pdbx_description
1 polymer ?
#
loop_
_entity_poly.entity_id
_entity_poly.type
_entity_poly.pdbx_seq_one_letter_code
_entity_poly.pdbx_strand_id
1 'polypeptide(L)' 'MIRLVIAGALSLFLLAPEPAAAADRPAREPTAAQLAARERMRNCNAEARNRSLRGDPRKAFMRECLAKRPDRPS' A
#
# COMPACT_ATOMS: atom_id res chain seq x y z
N MET A 1 -6.83 14.58 5.31
CA MET A 1 -7.93 15.21 4.53
C MET A 1 -9.22 14.49 4.87
N ILE A 2 -9.64 14.63 6.13
CA ILE A 2 -10.88 14.07 6.66
C ILE A 2 -11.94 15.10 6.28
N ARG A 3 -12.52 14.96 5.08
CA ARG A 3 -13.67 15.76 4.69
C ARG A 3 -14.91 15.02 5.14
N LEU A 4 -15.50 15.59 6.20
CA LEU A 4 -16.93 15.68 6.44
C LEU A 4 -17.71 15.63 5.11
N VAL A 5 -18.28 14.49 4.75
CA VAL A 5 -19.29 14.40 3.69
C VAL A 5 -20.37 13.43 4.17
N ILE A 6 -21.57 13.98 4.22
CA ILE A 6 -22.87 13.31 4.18
C ILE A 6 -23.40 12.86 5.54
N ALA A 7 -23.86 13.86 6.30
CA ALA A 7 -25.04 13.70 7.13
C ALA A 7 -26.28 13.59 6.23
N GLY A 8 -27.12 12.59 6.51
CA GLY A 8 -28.58 12.65 6.35
C GLY A 8 -29.18 12.56 4.95
N ALA A 9 -29.65 11.37 4.58
CA ALA A 9 -30.91 11.24 3.85
C ALA A 9 -31.61 9.93 4.26
N LEU A 10 -32.67 10.12 5.02
CA LEU A 10 -33.65 9.12 5.46
C LEU A 10 -34.28 8.46 4.23
N SER A 11 -34.14 7.14 4.08
CA SER A 11 -34.93 6.36 3.12
C SER A 11 -35.20 4.99 3.73
N LEU A 12 -36.48 4.71 3.98
CA LEU A 12 -37.03 3.39 4.23
C LEU A 12 -36.59 2.45 3.11
N PHE A 13 -35.70 1.50 3.41
CA PHE A 13 -35.45 0.34 2.55
C PHE A 13 -35.47 -0.91 3.45
N LEU A 14 -36.65 -1.51 3.59
CA LEU A 14 -36.81 -2.87 4.08
C LEU A 14 -36.32 -3.84 2.99
N LEU A 15 -35.03 -4.14 2.99
CA LEU A 15 -34.42 -5.40 2.54
C LEU A 15 -32.93 -5.33 2.90
N ALA A 16 -32.52 -5.90 4.03
CA ALA A 16 -31.11 -5.95 4.41
C ALA A 16 -30.39 -7.02 3.56
N PRO A 17 -29.40 -6.66 2.70
CA PRO A 17 -28.31 -7.58 2.44
C PRO A 17 -27.41 -7.60 3.67
N GLU A 18 -26.99 -8.80 4.07
CA GLU A 18 -26.00 -9.06 5.12
C GLU A 18 -24.86 -8.02 5.08
N PRO A 19 -24.48 -7.43 6.23
CA PRO A 19 -23.16 -6.84 6.31
C PRO A 19 -22.20 -8.00 6.09
N ALA A 20 -21.61 -8.08 4.89
CA ALA A 20 -20.41 -8.86 4.70
C ALA A 20 -19.46 -8.36 5.79
N ALA A 21 -19.29 -9.19 6.82
CA ALA A 21 -18.40 -8.91 7.91
C ALA A 21 -17.05 -8.58 7.27
N ALA A 22 -16.71 -7.29 7.26
CA ALA A 22 -15.32 -6.91 7.23
C ALA A 22 -14.78 -7.48 8.54
N ALA A 23 -14.28 -8.71 8.45
CA ALA A 23 -13.64 -9.40 9.54
C ALA A 23 -12.70 -8.39 10.20
N ASP A 24 -12.92 -8.17 11.48
CA ASP A 24 -12.03 -7.48 12.39
C ASP A 24 -10.68 -8.19 12.30
N ARG A 25 -9.87 -7.82 11.31
CA ARG A 25 -8.49 -8.27 11.20
C ARG A 25 -7.76 -7.43 12.22
N PRO A 26 -7.20 -8.02 13.30
CA PRO A 26 -6.32 -7.26 14.16
C PRO A 26 -5.26 -6.66 13.25
N ALA A 27 -5.11 -5.34 13.28
CA ALA A 27 -4.05 -4.65 12.58
C ALA A 27 -2.74 -5.26 13.09
N ARG A 28 -2.18 -6.21 12.35
CA ARG A 28 -0.92 -6.86 12.72
C ARG A 28 0.15 -5.79 12.66
N GLU A 29 0.83 -5.57 13.77
CA GLU A 29 1.98 -4.70 13.81
C GLU A 29 3.00 -5.17 12.75
N PRO A 30 3.56 -4.26 11.95
CA PRO A 30 4.50 -4.64 10.91
C PRO A 30 5.74 -5.25 11.54
N THR A 31 6.15 -6.42 11.03
CA THR A 31 7.38 -7.08 11.49
C THR A 31 8.61 -6.27 11.08
N ALA A 32 9.75 -6.49 11.74
CA ALA A 32 11.01 -5.84 11.37
C ALA A 32 11.38 -6.04 9.89
N ALA A 33 11.08 -7.22 9.32
CA ALA A 33 11.29 -7.51 7.90
C ALA A 33 10.39 -6.67 6.98
N GLN A 34 9.14 -6.42 7.39
CA GLN A 34 8.21 -5.56 6.66
C GLN A 34 8.62 -4.09 6.74
N LEU A 35 9.11 -3.64 7.90
CA LEU A 35 9.67 -2.30 8.08
C LEU A 35 10.88 -2.08 7.19
N ALA A 36 11.83 -3.02 7.20
CA ALA A 36 13.02 -2.96 6.35
C ALA A 36 12.68 -2.96 4.84
N ALA A 37 11.67 -3.74 4.42
CA ALA A 37 11.20 -3.72 3.03
C ALA A 37 10.61 -2.36 2.64
N ARG A 38 9.84 -1.73 3.55
CA ARG A 38 9.24 -0.40 3.35
C ARG A 38 10.30 0.70 3.26
N GLU A 39 11.33 0.64 4.09
CA GLU A 39 12.46 1.58 4.06
C GLU A 39 13.26 1.46 2.77
N ARG A 40 13.59 0.23 2.33
CA ARG A 40 14.25 0.03 1.03
C ARG A 40 13.44 0.62 -0.12
N MET A 41 12.13 0.37 -0.15
CA MET A 41 11.27 0.95 -1.18
C MET A 41 11.34 2.48 -1.19
N ARG A 42 11.40 3.12 -0.03
CA ARG A 42 11.54 4.59 0.06
C ARG A 42 12.89 5.06 -0.48
N ASN A 43 13.99 4.43 -0.07
CA ASN A 43 15.33 4.79 -0.56
C ASN A 43 15.45 4.59 -2.08
N CYS A 44 15.02 3.43 -2.58
CA CYS A 44 14.93 3.13 -4.00
C CYS A 44 14.17 4.24 -4.76
N ASN A 45 13.02 4.68 -4.26
CA ASN A 45 12.28 5.78 -4.91
C ASN A 45 13.00 7.14 -4.83
N ALA A 46 13.68 7.45 -3.71
CA ALA A 46 14.45 8.67 -3.57
C ALA A 46 15.63 8.70 -4.55
N GLU A 47 16.39 7.61 -4.65
CA GLU A 47 17.49 7.48 -5.60
C GLU A 47 17.01 7.60 -7.05
N ALA A 48 15.88 6.97 -7.39
CA ALA A 48 15.30 7.10 -8.73
C ALA A 48 14.98 8.56 -9.08
N ARG A 49 14.46 9.32 -8.11
CA ARG A 49 14.17 10.76 -8.28
C ARG A 49 15.43 11.60 -8.37
N ASN A 50 16.44 11.32 -7.53
CA ASN A 50 17.74 11.99 -7.58
C ASN A 50 18.45 11.77 -8.92
N ARG A 51 18.26 10.59 -9.52
CA ARG A 51 18.75 10.25 -10.86
C ARG A 51 17.80 10.66 -11.98
N SER A 52 16.71 11.37 -11.67
CA SER A 52 15.66 11.79 -12.61
C SER A 52 15.12 10.66 -13.51
N LEU A 53 15.15 9.42 -13.02
CA LEU A 53 14.70 8.25 -13.77
C LEU A 53 13.17 8.28 -13.92
N ARG A 54 12.72 8.08 -15.15
CA ARG A 54 11.31 8.05 -15.54
C ARG A 54 11.06 6.92 -16.52
N GLY A 55 9.79 6.55 -16.72
CA GLY A 55 9.41 5.50 -17.66
C GLY A 55 10.09 4.16 -17.36
N ASP A 56 10.54 3.48 -18.41
CA ASP A 56 11.18 2.17 -18.31
C ASP A 56 12.52 2.18 -17.56
N PRO A 57 13.40 3.19 -17.70
CA PRO A 57 14.58 3.33 -16.85
C PRO A 57 14.30 3.27 -15.34
N ARG A 58 13.22 3.92 -14.86
CA ARG A 58 12.83 3.85 -13.44
C ARG A 58 12.38 2.45 -13.04
N LYS A 59 11.60 1.78 -13.90
CA LYS A 59 11.13 0.41 -13.62
C LYS A 59 12.29 -0.56 -13.52
N ALA A 60 13.23 -0.48 -14.46
CA ALA A 60 14.44 -1.31 -14.46
C ALA A 60 15.24 -1.10 -13.16
N PHE A 61 15.49 0.16 -12.81
CA PHE A 61 16.18 0.51 -11.57
C PHE A 61 15.43 0.03 -10.32
N MET A 62 14.09 0.15 -10.27
CA MET A 62 13.31 -0.38 -9.14
C MET A 62 13.42 -1.89 -9.01
N ARG A 63 13.39 -2.64 -10.11
CA ARG A 63 13.56 -4.09 -10.07
C ARG A 63 14.93 -4.47 -9.51
N GLU A 64 15.97 -3.79 -9.96
CA GLU A 64 17.33 -4.04 -9.50
C GLU A 64 17.54 -3.63 -8.03
N CYS A 65 17.04 -2.45 -7.64
CA CYS A 65 17.12 -1.94 -6.29
C CYS A 65 16.39 -2.84 -5.26
N LEU A 66 15.24 -3.39 -5.66
CA LEU A 66 14.40 -4.23 -4.80
C LEU A 66 14.77 -5.72 -4.85
N ALA A 67 15.50 -6.19 -5.88
CA ALA A 67 15.91 -7.59 -6.04
C ALA A 67 16.89 -8.06 -4.95
N LYS A 68 17.54 -7.15 -4.22
CA LYS A 68 18.40 -7.46 -3.07
C LYS A 68 17.59 -7.90 -1.82
N ARG A 69 16.51 -8.67 -1.98
CA ARG A 69 15.77 -9.33 -0.89
C ARG A 69 16.13 -10.82 -0.84
N PRO A 70 16.31 -11.40 0.37
CA PRO A 70 16.55 -12.83 0.54
C PRO A 70 15.28 -13.71 0.46
N ASP A 71 14.09 -13.18 0.12
CA ASP A 71 12.81 -13.90 0.34
C ASP A 71 11.90 -14.09 -0.89
N ARG A 72 12.35 -13.85 -2.12
CA ARG A 72 11.50 -14.14 -3.29
C ARG A 72 11.90 -15.48 -3.94
N PRO A 73 11.18 -16.59 -3.71
CA PRO A 73 11.01 -17.58 -4.75
C PRO A 73 10.14 -16.93 -5.84
N SER A 74 10.64 -16.98 -7.07
CA SER A 74 10.00 -16.35 -8.24
C SER A 74 8.69 -17.02 -8.61
#